data_AF-A8LJN2-F1
#
_entry.id   AF-A8LJN2-F1
#
_cell.length_a   1.000
_cell.length_b   1.000
_cell.length_c   1.000
_cell.angle_alpha   90.00
_cell.angle_beta   90.00
_cell.angle_gamma   90.00
#
_symmetry.space_group_name_H-M   'P 1'
#
loop_
_entity.id
_entity.type
_entity.pdbx_description
1 polymer ?
#
loop_
_entity_poly.entity_id
_entity_poly.type
_entity_poly.pdbx_seq_one_letter_code
_entity_poly.pdbx_strand_id
1 'polypeptide(L)'
;MMETPMPRPLIPALALGLLCTAPLWASPSVIETAEAQRSGAGWRISVTLSHPDTGWDHYADGWEVLTPDGVSLGTRVLAHPHVEEQPFTRSLGGVRVPEGVTELVIRARCNLDGYTGTPFTLRLPY
;
A
#
# COMPACT_ATOMS: atom_id res chain seq x y z
N MET A 1 -18.30 -46.90 -64.13
CA MET A 1 -17.51 -45.64 -64.14
C MET A 1 -17.97 -44.89 -62.89
N MET A 2 -17.09 -44.77 -61.89
CA MET A 2 -17.41 -44.35 -60.52
C MET A 2 -17.42 -42.83 -60.42
N GLU A 3 -18.54 -42.26 -59.98
CA GLU A 3 -18.69 -40.84 -59.65
C GLU A 3 -17.98 -40.55 -58.30
N THR A 4 -17.05 -39.60 -58.29
CA THR A 4 -16.30 -39.16 -57.10
C THR A 4 -17.11 -38.15 -56.27
N PRO A 5 -17.18 -38.26 -54.93
CA PRO A 5 -17.86 -37.26 -54.11
C PRO A 5 -16.98 -36.02 -53.86
N MET A 6 -17.59 -34.84 -53.96
CA MET A 6 -16.98 -33.52 -53.73
C MET A 6 -16.65 -33.28 -52.24
N PRO A 7 -15.56 -32.56 -51.90
CA PRO A 7 -15.19 -32.26 -50.52
C PRO A 7 -16.06 -31.16 -49.90
N ARG A 8 -16.44 -31.33 -48.62
CA ARG A 8 -17.17 -30.35 -47.81
C ARG A 8 -16.23 -29.21 -47.36
N PRO A 9 -16.65 -27.93 -47.39
CA PRO A 9 -15.85 -26.84 -46.85
C PRO A 9 -15.85 -26.86 -45.31
N LEU A 10 -14.64 -26.77 -44.74
CA LEU A 10 -14.39 -26.63 -43.31
C LEU A 10 -14.72 -25.19 -42.87
N ILE A 11 -15.67 -25.00 -41.95
CA ILE A 11 -15.95 -23.70 -41.34
C ILE A 11 -14.83 -23.40 -40.33
N PRO A 12 -14.09 -22.28 -40.42
CA PRO A 12 -13.14 -21.93 -39.36
C PRO A 12 -13.94 -21.39 -38.17
N ALA A 13 -13.97 -22.16 -37.07
CA ALA A 13 -14.43 -21.65 -35.80
C ALA A 13 -13.43 -20.59 -35.31
N LEU A 14 -13.77 -19.32 -35.47
CA LEU A 14 -13.06 -18.20 -34.86
C LEU A 14 -13.24 -18.30 -33.35
N ALA A 15 -12.30 -18.97 -32.68
CA ALA A 15 -12.23 -19.04 -31.23
C ALA A 15 -11.95 -17.63 -30.70
N LEU A 16 -13.00 -16.99 -30.18
CA LEU A 16 -12.92 -15.73 -29.46
C LEU A 16 -12.08 -15.95 -28.20
N GLY A 17 -10.81 -15.58 -28.25
CA GLY A 17 -9.87 -15.70 -27.15
C GLY A 17 -10.38 -14.93 -25.94
N LEU A 18 -10.69 -15.66 -24.87
CA LEU A 18 -11.00 -15.09 -23.56
C LEU A 18 -9.72 -14.43 -23.05
N LEU A 19 -9.60 -13.11 -23.18
CA LEU A 19 -8.57 -12.35 -22.47
C LEU A 19 -8.88 -12.44 -20.97
N CYS A 20 -8.23 -13.38 -20.29
CA CYS A 20 -8.12 -13.35 -18.84
C CYS A 20 -7.26 -12.14 -18.48
N THR A 21 -7.89 -10.98 -18.28
CA THR A 21 -7.25 -9.86 -17.60
C THR A 21 -7.06 -10.28 -16.15
N ALA A 22 -5.89 -10.85 -15.83
CA ALA A 22 -5.51 -11.05 -14.44
C ALA A 22 -5.57 -9.67 -13.74
N PRO A 23 -6.13 -9.57 -12.54
CA PRO A 23 -6.06 -8.33 -11.78
C PRO A 23 -4.58 -7.99 -11.62
N LEU A 24 -4.21 -6.76 -12.02
CA LEU A 24 -2.92 -6.19 -11.67
C LEU A 24 -2.88 -6.23 -10.13
N TRP A 25 -2.03 -7.06 -9.54
CA TRP A 25 -1.88 -7.07 -8.09
C TRP A 25 -1.42 -5.67 -7.68
N ALA A 26 -2.32 -4.91 -7.04
CA ALA A 26 -1.92 -3.69 -6.35
C ALA A 26 -0.87 -4.13 -5.32
N SER A 27 0.36 -3.67 -5.51
CA SER A 27 1.44 -3.97 -4.58
C SER A 27 1.38 -2.90 -3.49
N PRO A 28 0.76 -3.19 -2.34
CA PRO A 28 0.38 -2.16 -1.38
C PRO A 28 1.62 -1.56 -0.72
N SER A 29 1.44 -0.40 -0.10
CA SER A 29 2.44 0.14 0.81
C SER A 29 2.55 -0.78 2.03
N VAL A 30 3.78 -1.12 2.43
CA VAL A 30 4.05 -1.99 3.57
C VAL A 30 4.80 -1.22 4.64
N ILE A 31 4.31 -1.27 5.87
CA ILE A 31 5.05 -0.77 7.04
C ILE A 31 5.92 -1.92 7.54
N GLU A 32 7.23 -1.80 7.34
CA GLU A 32 8.21 -2.81 7.74
C GLU A 32 8.44 -2.79 9.25
N THR A 33 8.64 -1.58 9.79
CA THR A 33 8.84 -1.35 11.22
C THR A 33 8.31 0.02 11.64
N ALA A 34 7.98 0.16 12.91
CA ALA A 34 7.71 1.45 13.51
C ALA A 34 8.25 1.51 14.94
N GLU A 35 8.64 2.71 15.36
CA GLU A 35 9.19 2.99 16.69
C GLU A 35 8.54 4.24 17.27
N ALA A 36 8.29 4.21 18.59
CA ALA A 36 7.80 5.34 19.35
C ALA A 36 8.83 5.77 20.39
N GLN A 37 9.14 7.06 20.42
CA GLN A 37 10.06 7.66 21.39
C GLN A 37 9.41 8.88 22.04
N ARG A 38 9.54 9.02 23.37
CA ARG A 38 9.09 10.23 24.07
C ARG A 38 9.83 11.45 23.55
N SER A 39 9.10 12.52 23.26
CA SER A 39 9.66 13.78 22.76
C SER A 39 8.87 14.97 23.29
N GLY A 40 9.44 15.69 24.26
CA GLY A 40 8.75 16.77 24.96
C GLY A 40 7.44 16.30 25.60
N ALA A 41 6.35 17.02 25.35
CA ALA A 41 5.01 16.67 25.84
C ALA A 41 4.29 15.60 25.01
N GLY A 42 4.92 15.03 23.98
CA GLY A 42 4.30 14.06 23.08
C GLY A 42 5.25 12.95 22.68
N TRP A 43 5.00 12.39 21.51
CA TRP A 43 5.78 11.31 20.92
C TRP A 43 6.37 11.70 19.57
N ARG A 44 7.56 11.16 19.28
CA ARG A 44 8.10 11.02 17.94
C ARG A 44 7.84 9.59 17.49
N ILE A 45 7.15 9.44 16.37
CA ILE A 45 6.89 8.15 15.72
C ILE A 45 7.78 8.08 14.48
N SER A 46 8.59 7.04 14.34
CA SER A 46 9.40 6.76 13.16
C SER A 46 8.84 5.52 12.48
N VAL A 47 8.62 5.59 11.18
CA VAL A 47 8.03 4.51 10.37
C VAL A 47 8.97 4.19 9.22
N THR A 48 9.38 2.93 9.12
CA THR A 48 10.07 2.36 7.96
C THR A 48 9.04 1.73 7.05
N LEU A 49 9.03 2.15 5.79
CA LEU A 49 8.02 1.77 4.82
C LEU A 49 8.69 1.34 3.51
N SER A 50 8.08 0.35 2.85
CA SER A 50 8.37 -0.02 1.48
C SER A 50 7.13 0.17 0.59
N HIS A 51 7.36 0.62 -0.64
CA HIS A 51 6.34 0.68 -1.69
C HIS A 51 7.04 0.57 -3.07
N PRO A 52 6.45 -0.14 -4.04
CA PRO A 52 7.01 -0.22 -5.39
C PRO A 52 6.69 1.06 -6.18
N ASP A 53 7.29 2.16 -5.75
CA ASP A 53 7.19 3.44 -6.42
C ASP A 53 7.64 3.31 -7.88
N THR A 54 6.85 3.86 -8.81
CA THR A 54 7.21 3.92 -10.25
C THR A 54 7.38 5.34 -10.76
N GLY A 55 7.26 6.34 -9.87
CA GLY A 55 7.39 7.75 -10.16
C GLY A 55 6.26 8.56 -9.55
N TRP A 56 6.07 9.79 -10.04
CA TRP A 56 5.10 10.76 -9.50
C TRP A 56 3.64 10.30 -9.58
N ASP A 57 3.31 9.39 -10.50
CA ASP A 57 1.94 8.90 -10.70
C ASP A 57 1.60 7.73 -9.77
N HIS A 58 2.59 7.09 -9.14
CA HIS A 58 2.36 5.93 -8.28
C HIS A 58 3.52 5.79 -7.28
N TYR A 59 3.30 6.33 -6.08
CA TYR A 59 4.24 6.27 -4.97
C TYR A 59 3.54 6.37 -3.60
N ALA A 60 4.24 5.96 -2.54
CA ALA A 60 3.77 6.19 -1.18
C ALA A 60 3.80 7.68 -0.83
N ASP A 61 2.63 8.29 -0.64
CA ASP A 61 2.49 9.75 -0.41
C ASP A 61 2.31 10.12 1.07
N GLY A 62 2.17 9.12 1.95
CA GLY A 62 2.11 9.36 3.37
C GLY A 62 1.81 8.14 4.23
N TRP A 63 1.75 8.39 5.53
CA TRP A 63 1.23 7.46 6.51
C TRP A 63 0.57 8.22 7.65
N GLU A 64 -0.36 7.57 8.33
CA GLU A 64 -1.18 8.17 9.38
C GLU A 64 -1.08 7.35 10.67
N VAL A 65 -1.02 8.06 11.80
CA VAL A 65 -1.08 7.48 13.14
C VAL A 65 -2.50 7.63 13.67
N LEU A 66 -3.07 6.54 14.16
CA LEU A 66 -4.39 6.49 14.76
C LEU A 66 -4.34 5.86 16.15
N THR A 67 -5.37 6.16 16.94
CA THR A 67 -5.74 5.34 18.09
C THR A 67 -6.36 4.01 17.64
N PRO A 68 -6.51 3.01 18.53
CA PRO A 68 -7.14 1.73 18.19
C PRO A 68 -8.61 1.84 17.74
N ASP A 69 -9.32 2.87 18.19
CA ASP A 69 -10.69 3.20 17.77
C ASP A 69 -10.75 4.02 16.47
N GLY A 70 -9.61 4.29 15.84
CA GLY A 70 -9.53 4.92 14.52
C GLY A 70 -9.53 6.45 14.52
N VAL A 71 -9.27 7.10 15.66
CA VAL A 71 -9.10 8.56 15.73
C VAL A 71 -7.71 8.91 15.24
N SER A 72 -7.62 9.78 14.23
CA SER A 72 -6.35 10.26 13.70
C SER A 72 -5.62 11.15 14.72
N LEU A 73 -4.35 10.83 14.96
CA LEU A 73 -3.42 11.61 15.79
C LEU A 73 -2.43 12.43 14.96
N GLY A 74 -2.42 12.24 13.64
CA GLY A 74 -1.60 13.01 12.71
C GLY A 74 -1.13 12.18 11.50
N THR A 75 -0.73 12.91 10.45
CA THR A 75 -0.27 12.34 9.19
C THR A 75 1.12 12.84 8.86
N ARG A 76 1.98 11.94 8.39
CA ARG A 76 3.24 12.30 7.74
C ARG A 76 3.06 12.27 6.24
N VAL A 77 3.18 13.43 5.60
CA VAL A 77 3.20 13.56 4.13
C VAL A 77 4.60 13.24 3.60
N LEU A 78 4.66 12.54 2.47
CA LEU A 78 5.85 12.23 1.68
C LEU A 78 5.72 12.95 0.33
N ALA A 79 6.58 13.92 0.08
CA ALA A 79 6.39 14.89 -0.99
C ALA A 79 7.02 14.50 -2.33
N HIS A 80 7.66 13.33 -2.41
CA HIS A 80 8.32 12.84 -3.63
C HIS A 80 8.37 11.31 -3.65
N PRO A 81 8.52 10.69 -4.83
CA PRO A 81 8.80 9.27 -4.96
C PRO A 81 10.16 8.89 -4.34
N HIS A 82 10.27 7.64 -3.91
CA HIS A 82 11.42 7.04 -3.25
C HIS A 82 11.91 5.77 -3.98
N VAL A 83 11.86 5.75 -5.32
CA VAL A 83 12.17 4.58 -6.17
C VAL A 83 13.49 3.87 -5.78
N GLU A 84 14.54 4.65 -5.51
CA GLU A 84 15.89 4.15 -5.21
C GLU A 84 16.23 4.11 -3.71
N GLU A 85 15.29 4.43 -2.81
CA GLU A 85 15.51 4.56 -1.36
C GLU A 85 14.86 3.43 -0.56
N GLN A 86 14.27 2.42 -1.21
CA GLN A 86 13.42 1.44 -0.52
C GLN A 86 14.22 0.38 0.26
N PRO A 87 13.81 0.02 1.49
CA PRO A 87 12.83 0.71 2.32
C PRO A 87 13.41 1.99 2.94
N PHE A 88 12.56 2.99 3.20
CA PHE A 88 12.97 4.26 3.78
C PHE A 88 12.23 4.57 5.07
N THR A 89 12.86 5.36 5.95
CA THR A 89 12.28 5.77 7.24
C THR A 89 11.97 7.26 7.25
N ARG A 90 10.79 7.64 7.73
CA ARG A 90 10.44 9.03 8.05
C ARG A 90 9.75 9.09 9.41
N SER A 91 9.76 10.27 10.04
CA SER A 91 9.19 10.45 11.38
C SER A 91 8.14 11.55 11.46
N LEU A 92 7.19 11.40 12.36
CA LEU A 92 6.20 12.41 12.77
C LEU A 92 6.47 12.79 14.22
N GLY A 93 6.66 14.08 14.49
CA GLY A 93 6.85 14.60 15.84
C GLY A 93 5.57 15.21 16.41
N GLY A 94 5.52 15.38 17.73
CA GLY A 94 4.42 16.07 18.40
C GLY A 94 3.12 15.27 18.46
N VAL A 95 3.17 13.95 18.26
CA VAL A 95 2.00 13.08 18.33
C VAL A 95 1.50 13.05 19.78
N ARG A 96 0.30 13.58 20.01
CA ARG A 96 -0.35 13.59 21.33
C ARG A 96 -1.22 12.36 21.47
N VAL A 97 -0.82 11.47 22.38
CA VAL A 97 -1.55 10.23 22.66
C VAL A 97 -2.43 10.45 23.89
N PRO A 98 -3.75 10.18 23.81
CA PRO A 98 -4.65 10.28 24.96
C PRO A 98 -4.23 9.36 26.12
N GLU A 99 -4.59 9.73 27.34
CA GLU A 99 -4.34 8.89 28.51
C GLU A 99 -5.03 7.52 28.35
N GLY A 100 -4.34 6.46 28.78
CA GLY A 100 -4.84 5.08 28.70
C GLY A 100 -4.62 4.38 27.36
N VAL A 101 -4.24 5.08 26.28
CA VAL A 101 -3.93 4.46 24.99
C VAL A 101 -2.54 3.82 25.03
N THR A 102 -2.47 2.50 24.95
CA THR A 102 -1.18 1.78 25.06
C THR A 102 -0.55 1.36 23.74
N GLU A 103 -1.33 1.42 22.66
CA GLU A 103 -0.90 1.08 21.31
C GLU A 103 -1.49 2.04 20.30
N LEU A 104 -0.81 2.18 19.17
CA LEU A 104 -1.17 3.01 18.04
C LEU A 104 -1.37 2.12 16.82
N VAL A 105 -2.23 2.54 15.91
CA VAL A 105 -2.40 1.93 14.59
C VAL A 105 -1.77 2.85 13.57
N ILE A 106 -0.94 2.31 12.68
CA ILE A 106 -0.31 3.07 11.60
C ILE A 106 -0.78 2.48 10.27
N ARG A 107 -1.23 3.33 9.35
CA ARG A 107 -1.60 2.92 7.99
C ARG A 107 -0.83 3.75 6.97
N ALA A 108 -0.32 3.06 5.95
CA ALA A 108 0.36 3.67 4.83
C ALA A 108 -0.63 4.10 3.74
N ARG A 109 -0.23 5.06 2.91
CA ARG A 109 -1.03 5.60 1.82
C ARG A 109 -0.20 5.72 0.55
N CYS A 110 -0.80 5.29 -0.55
CA CYS A 110 -0.34 5.52 -1.91
C CYS A 110 -1.18 6.64 -2.56
N ASN A 111 -0.57 7.48 -3.40
CA ASN A 111 -1.29 8.55 -4.11
C ASN A 111 -2.35 8.02 -5.10
N LEU A 112 -2.13 6.82 -5.66
CA LEU A 112 -3.03 6.17 -6.60
C LEU A 112 -4.07 5.30 -5.88
N ASP A 113 -3.62 4.38 -5.02
CA ASP A 113 -4.47 3.36 -4.40
C ASP A 113 -5.08 3.79 -3.06
N GLY A 114 -4.63 4.92 -2.49
CA GLY A 114 -5.06 5.37 -1.18
C GLY A 114 -4.52 4.49 -0.05
N TYR A 115 -5.32 4.29 1.00
CA TYR A 115 -4.94 3.47 2.15
C TYR A 115 -5.17 1.99 1.84
N THR A 116 -4.12 1.31 1.41
CA THR A 116 -4.12 -0.13 1.16
C THR A 116 -3.07 -0.83 2.01
N GLY A 117 -3.13 -2.16 2.06
CA GLY A 117 -2.23 -2.96 2.88
C GLY A 117 -2.70 -3.15 4.33
N THR A 118 -1.88 -3.88 5.09
CA THR A 118 -2.17 -4.22 6.49
C THR A 118 -1.68 -3.10 7.40
N PRO A 119 -2.54 -2.52 8.27
CA PRO A 119 -2.10 -1.58 9.28
C PRO A 119 -1.09 -2.20 10.26
N PHE A 120 -0.17 -1.39 10.76
CA PHE A 120 0.83 -1.79 11.74
C PHE A 120 0.40 -1.37 13.14
N THR A 121 0.35 -2.31 14.09
CA THR A 121 0.11 -1.99 15.50
C THR A 121 1.42 -1.73 16.23
N LEU A 122 1.61 -0.50 16.70
CA LEU A 122 2.78 -0.07 17.45
C LEU A 122 2.45 0.05 18.94
N ARG A 123 3.04 -0.81 19.78
CA ARG A 123 2.95 -0.66 21.23
C ARG A 123 3.87 0.45 21.72
N LEU A 124 3.36 1.31 22.60
CA LEU A 124 4.16 2.37 23.19
C LEU A 124 5.04 1.82 24.32
N PRO A 125 6.32 2.22 24.40
CA PRO A 125 7.20 1.82 25.49
C PRO A 125 6.85 2.64 26.75
N TYR A 126 6.16 2.00 27.68
CA TYR A 126 5.88 2.53 29.02
C TYR A 126 6.89 2.03 30.05
#